data_AF-A0AB34JQ91-F1
#
_entry.id   AF-A0AB34JQ91-F1
#
_cell.length_a   1.000
_cell.length_b   1.000
_cell.length_c   1.000
_cell.angle_alpha   90.00
_cell.angle_beta   90.00
_cell.angle_gamma   90.00
#
_symmetry.space_group_name_H-M   'P 1'
#
loop_
_entity.id
_entity.type
_entity.pdbx_description
1 polymer ?
#
loop_
_entity_poly.entity_id
_entity_poly.type
_entity_poly.pdbx_seq_one_letter_code
_entity_poly.pdbx_strand_id
1 'polypeptide(L)'
;MEGRGGKKKGGRYAGAVRAAHGLPFTRAGARDARRPTPCVHFLGGDFNASGPALGALGVARHGWDVLLPRDAPTSKAGHAYDNWLASADAVRGGLRATARVVPRDAAPFFDASDHLPVELELVCAQRADVRED
;
A
#
# COMPACT_ATOMS: atom_id res chain seq x y z
N MET A 1 -10.71 -29.50 -43.74
CA MET A 1 -11.37 -29.11 -42.49
C MET A 1 -10.31 -28.53 -41.57
N GLU A 2 -10.28 -27.21 -41.45
CA GLU A 2 -9.41 -26.49 -40.53
C GLU A 2 -9.99 -26.54 -39.11
N GLY A 3 -9.15 -26.86 -38.12
CA GLY A 3 -9.60 -27.19 -36.76
C GLY A 3 -8.62 -26.78 -35.67
N ARG A 4 -8.59 -25.47 -35.41
CA ARG A 4 -8.42 -24.83 -34.09
C ARG A 4 -7.09 -25.05 -33.34
N GLY A 5 -6.21 -24.07 -33.51
CA GLY A 5 -5.07 -23.83 -32.63
C GLY A 5 -5.49 -23.62 -31.16
N GLY A 6 -4.88 -24.41 -30.28
CA GLY A 6 -4.95 -24.22 -28.84
C GLY A 6 -4.22 -22.92 -28.46
N LYS A 7 -4.99 -21.91 -28.04
CA LYS A 7 -4.42 -20.73 -27.36
C LYS A 7 -3.87 -21.16 -26.01
N LYS A 8 -2.55 -21.12 -25.86
CA LYS A 8 -1.82 -21.32 -24.60
C LYS A 8 -2.29 -20.28 -23.57
N LYS A 9 -2.56 -20.78 -22.37
CA LYS A 9 -2.91 -20.00 -21.17
C LYS A 9 -1.75 -19.08 -20.78
N GLY A 10 -2.14 -17.86 -20.37
CA GLY A 10 -1.63 -17.16 -19.20
C GLY A 10 -0.13 -16.87 -19.15
N GLY A 11 0.22 -15.60 -19.31
CA GLY A 11 1.49 -15.11 -18.80
C GLY A 11 1.76 -13.65 -19.13
N ARG A 12 2.22 -12.95 -18.09
CA ARG A 12 2.97 -11.67 -18.06
C ARG A 12 2.15 -10.41 -17.83
N TYR A 13 1.90 -10.12 -16.56
CA TYR A 13 1.91 -8.74 -16.09
C TYR A 13 3.30 -8.46 -15.50
N ALA A 14 4.20 -7.99 -16.35
CA ALA A 14 5.43 -7.32 -15.95
C ALA A 14 5.37 -5.93 -16.59
N GLY A 15 5.08 -4.91 -15.79
CA GLY A 15 5.02 -3.54 -16.24
C GLY A 15 4.53 -2.66 -15.11
N ALA A 16 5.32 -1.64 -14.76
CA ALA A 16 4.92 -0.63 -13.81
C ALA A 16 3.54 -0.08 -14.18
N VAL A 17 2.63 -0.03 -13.20
CA VAL A 17 1.30 0.56 -13.36
C VAL A 17 1.48 2.08 -13.50
N ARG A 18 1.79 2.53 -14.71
CA ARG A 18 1.59 3.94 -15.09
C ARG A 18 0.11 4.11 -15.34
N ALA A 19 -0.51 5.17 -14.78
CA ALA A 19 -1.75 5.67 -15.34
C ALA A 19 -1.48 5.99 -16.81
N ALA A 20 -1.91 5.12 -17.74
CA ALA A 20 -1.20 4.96 -19.01
C ALA A 20 -1.37 6.14 -19.98
N HIS A 21 -2.35 7.03 -19.79
CA HIS A 21 -2.54 8.15 -20.72
C HIS A 21 -2.87 9.51 -20.10
N GLY A 22 -3.30 9.61 -18.84
CA GLY A 22 -3.62 10.93 -18.24
C GLY A 22 -4.68 11.74 -19.01
N LEU A 23 -5.53 11.07 -19.80
CA LEU A 23 -6.56 11.70 -20.65
C LEU A 23 -7.97 11.45 -20.07
N PRO A 24 -8.37 12.16 -19.00
CA PRO A 24 -9.73 12.04 -18.48
C PRO A 24 -10.76 12.43 -19.54
N PHE A 25 -11.95 11.82 -19.48
CA PHE A 25 -13.10 12.12 -20.34
C PHE A 25 -13.00 11.74 -21.84
N THR A 26 -12.01 10.94 -22.23
CA THR A 26 -11.92 10.38 -23.60
C THR A 26 -12.35 8.92 -23.67
N ARG A 27 -12.70 8.40 -24.86
CA ARG A 27 -12.95 6.96 -25.06
C ARG A 27 -11.73 6.08 -24.69
N ALA A 28 -10.52 6.61 -24.86
CA ALA A 28 -9.29 5.96 -24.43
C ALA A 28 -9.17 5.95 -22.89
N GLY A 29 -9.41 7.09 -22.25
CA GLY A 29 -9.42 7.22 -20.78
C GLY A 29 -10.49 6.34 -20.11
N ALA A 30 -11.69 6.25 -20.69
CA ALA A 30 -12.76 5.37 -20.20
C ALA A 30 -12.44 3.87 -20.36
N ARG A 31 -11.67 3.49 -21.39
CA ARG A 31 -11.20 2.11 -21.59
C ARG A 31 -10.12 1.75 -20.58
N ASP A 32 -9.22 2.68 -20.29
CA ASP A 32 -8.17 2.51 -19.29
C ASP A 32 -8.74 2.44 -17.87
N ALA A 33 -9.70 3.29 -17.52
CA ALA A 33 -10.40 3.23 -16.24
C ALA A 33 -11.20 1.92 -16.03
N ARG A 34 -11.50 1.19 -17.11
CA ARG A 34 -12.17 -0.13 -17.08
C ARG A 34 -11.18 -1.29 -17.02
N ARG A 35 -9.88 -1.05 -17.15
CA ARG A 35 -8.88 -2.08 -16.88
C ARG A 35 -8.82 -2.27 -15.36
N PRO A 36 -8.70 -3.50 -14.84
CA PRO A 36 -8.39 -3.70 -13.44
C PRO A 36 -7.00 -3.12 -13.19
N THR A 37 -6.95 -1.84 -12.83
CA THR A 37 -5.76 -1.23 -12.28
C THR A 37 -5.46 -1.99 -11.00
N PRO A 38 -4.25 -2.54 -10.80
CA PRO A 38 -3.83 -3.03 -9.49
C PRO A 38 -3.80 -1.81 -8.56
N CYS A 39 -4.94 -1.48 -7.96
CA CYS A 39 -5.03 -0.43 -6.96
C CYS A 39 -4.54 -1.04 -5.65
N VAL A 40 -3.43 -0.51 -5.17
CA VAL A 40 -2.92 -0.80 -3.82
C VAL A 40 -3.54 0.22 -2.87
N HIS A 41 -4.03 -0.25 -1.73
CA HIS A 41 -4.71 0.60 -0.76
C HIS A 41 -3.87 0.72 0.51
N PHE A 42 -3.83 1.93 1.04
CA PHE A 42 -3.24 2.22 2.34
C PHE A 42 -4.28 2.91 3.20
N LEU A 43 -4.36 2.53 4.47
CA LEU A 43 -5.19 3.20 5.48
C LEU A 43 -4.26 3.77 6.53
N GLY A 44 -4.31 5.08 6.76
CA GLY A 44 -3.54 5.74 7.79
C GLY A 44 -4.48 6.47 8.75
N GLY A 45 -4.21 6.37 10.06
CA GLY A 45 -4.97 7.09 11.05
C GLY A 45 -4.81 6.54 12.47
N ASP A 46 -5.61 7.12 13.36
CA ASP A 46 -5.82 6.67 14.73
C ASP A 46 -6.87 5.56 14.76
N PHE A 47 -6.45 4.35 15.10
CA PHE A 47 -7.31 3.18 15.20
C PHE A 47 -7.83 2.94 16.63
N ASN A 48 -7.39 3.73 17.61
CA ASN A 48 -7.60 3.51 19.04
C ASN A 48 -7.24 2.07 19.49
N ALA A 49 -6.30 1.44 18.78
CA ALA A 49 -5.89 0.05 18.97
C ALA A 49 -4.42 -0.12 18.61
N SER A 50 -3.67 -0.84 19.45
CA SER A 50 -2.28 -1.19 19.18
C SER A 50 -2.14 -2.19 18.04
N GLY A 51 -0.92 -2.32 17.49
CA GLY A 51 -0.61 -3.36 16.49
C GLY A 51 -1.06 -4.77 16.92
N PRO A 52 -0.74 -5.24 18.14
CA PRO A 52 -1.26 -6.51 18.67
C PRO A 52 -2.79 -6.57 18.75
N ALA A 53 -3.46 -5.49 19.18
CA ALA A 53 -4.93 -5.44 19.26
C ALA A 53 -5.58 -5.51 17.86
N LEU A 54 -5.03 -4.79 16.88
CA LEU A 54 -5.42 -4.90 15.47
C LEU A 54 -5.24 -6.33 14.95
N GLY A 55 -4.13 -6.98 15.33
CA GLY A 55 -3.90 -8.40 15.05
C GLY A 55 -5.00 -9.30 15.62
N ALA A 56 -5.39 -9.09 16.88
CA ALA A 56 -6.47 -9.83 17.54
C ALA A 56 -7.85 -9.60 16.90
N LEU A 57 -8.09 -8.41 16.34
CA LEU A 57 -9.29 -8.08 15.56
C LEU A 57 -9.32 -8.74 14.17
N GLY A 58 -8.23 -9.40 13.76
CA GLY A 58 -8.17 -10.18 12.53
C GLY A 58 -7.91 -9.35 11.27
N VAL A 59 -7.28 -8.18 11.37
CA VAL A 59 -6.96 -7.32 10.20
C VAL A 59 -6.24 -8.10 9.08
N ALA A 60 -5.32 -9.00 9.44
CA ALA A 60 -4.62 -9.87 8.49
C ALA A 60 -5.56 -10.85 7.77
N ARG A 61 -6.54 -11.43 8.49
CA ARG A 61 -7.59 -12.27 7.89
C ARG A 61 -8.45 -11.50 6.89
N HIS A 62 -8.57 -10.19 7.07
CA HIS A 62 -9.28 -9.28 6.19
C HIS A 62 -8.40 -8.68 5.09
N GLY A 63 -7.18 -9.18 4.91
CA GLY A 63 -6.29 -8.79 3.82
C GLY A 63 -5.51 -7.50 4.07
N TRP A 64 -5.26 -7.16 5.34
CA TRP A 64 -4.51 -5.97 5.73
C TRP A 64 -3.26 -6.32 6.54
N ASP A 65 -2.13 -5.74 6.15
CA ASP A 65 -0.87 -5.82 6.87
C ASP A 65 -0.67 -4.57 7.72
N VAL A 66 -0.37 -4.75 9.01
CA VAL A 66 -0.04 -3.67 9.95
C VAL A 66 1.42 -3.26 9.73
N LEU A 67 1.66 -1.99 9.37
CA LEU A 67 2.99 -1.53 8.97
C LEU A 67 3.84 -0.96 10.11
N LEU A 68 3.23 -0.56 11.22
CA LEU A 68 3.93 -0.25 12.46
C LEU A 68 3.69 -1.38 13.48
N PRO A 69 4.38 -2.53 13.35
CA PRO A 69 4.25 -3.64 14.28
C PRO A 69 5.18 -3.42 15.47
N ARG A 70 4.70 -2.73 16.52
CA ARG A 70 5.25 -2.68 17.89
C ARG A 70 4.44 -1.69 18.73
N ASP A 71 4.62 -1.75 20.05
CA ASP A 71 4.09 -0.78 21.04
C ASP A 71 4.82 0.58 20.97
N ALA A 72 5.15 1.03 19.75
CA ALA A 72 5.78 2.32 19.53
C ALA A 72 4.78 3.41 19.94
N PRO A 73 5.05 4.19 20.99
CA PRO A 73 4.10 5.17 21.46
C PRO A 73 3.87 6.24 20.39
N THR A 74 2.61 6.46 20.06
CA THR A 74 2.17 7.50 19.13
C THR A 74 1.36 8.58 19.83
N SER A 75 1.12 8.48 21.14
CA SER A 75 0.47 9.53 21.93
C SER A 75 1.26 9.95 23.16
N LYS A 76 0.95 11.14 23.71
CA LYS A 76 1.50 11.67 24.97
C LYS A 76 1.25 10.76 26.17
N ALA A 77 0.15 10.00 26.14
CA ALA A 77 -0.20 9.02 27.17
C ALA A 77 0.58 7.70 27.04
N GLY A 78 1.44 7.57 26.03
CA GLY A 78 2.26 6.36 25.82
C GLY A 78 1.53 5.27 25.03
N HIS A 79 0.37 5.56 24.45
CA HIS A 79 -0.39 4.59 23.65
C HIS A 79 0.09 4.54 22.20
N ALA A 80 -0.08 3.39 21.55
CA ALA A 80 0.32 3.14 20.16
C ALA A 80 -0.92 3.00 19.26
N TYR A 81 -1.70 4.06 19.11
CA TYR A 81 -2.99 4.01 18.41
C TYR A 81 -2.90 4.33 16.91
N ASP A 82 -1.86 5.06 16.51
CA ASP A 82 -1.69 5.50 15.13
C ASP A 82 -0.92 4.45 14.33
N ASN A 83 -1.41 4.12 13.14
CA ASN A 83 -0.78 3.12 12.31
C ASN A 83 -1.00 3.39 10.82
N TRP A 84 -0.30 2.61 10.00
CA TRP A 84 -0.61 2.41 8.60
C TRP A 84 -0.95 0.96 8.34
N LEU A 85 -2.02 0.71 7.59
CA LEU A 85 -2.38 -0.61 7.07
C LEU A 85 -2.15 -0.63 5.57
N ALA A 86 -1.51 -1.68 5.05
CA ALA A 86 -1.40 -1.94 3.62
C ALA A 86 -2.35 -3.05 3.21
N SER A 87 -3.02 -2.92 2.07
CA SER A 87 -3.73 -4.07 1.50
C SER A 87 -2.71 -5.14 1.09
N ALA A 88 -3.07 -6.42 1.23
CA ALA A 88 -2.23 -7.56 0.85
C ALA A 88 -1.79 -7.52 -0.63
N ASP A 89 -2.54 -6.80 -1.47
CA ASP A 89 -2.22 -6.60 -2.88
C ASP A 89 -1.05 -5.63 -3.10
N ALA A 90 -0.78 -4.72 -2.15
CA ALA A 90 0.40 -3.87 -2.15
C ALA A 90 1.68 -4.71 -2.08
N VAL A 91 1.75 -5.62 -1.11
CA VAL A 91 2.90 -6.49 -0.89
C VAL A 91 3.10 -7.45 -2.06
N ARG A 92 2.01 -8.04 -2.57
CA ARG A 92 2.05 -8.92 -3.76
C ARG A 92 2.49 -8.21 -5.04
N GLY A 93 2.24 -6.91 -5.15
CA GLY A 93 2.67 -6.07 -6.26
C GLY A 93 4.17 -5.74 -6.26
N GLY A 94 4.94 -6.20 -5.26
CA GLY A 94 6.36 -5.87 -5.11
C GLY A 94 6.61 -4.47 -4.55
N LEU A 95 5.57 -3.82 -4.00
CA LEU A 95 5.70 -2.59 -3.23
C LEU A 95 6.12 -2.96 -1.81
N ARG A 96 7.28 -2.46 -1.37
CA ARG A 96 7.69 -2.55 0.02
C ARG A 96 7.22 -1.29 0.74
N ALA A 97 6.45 -1.47 1.81
CA ALA A 97 5.96 -0.38 2.64
C ALA A 97 6.45 -0.56 4.07
N THR A 98 6.90 0.52 4.70
CA THR A 98 7.32 0.54 6.10
C THR A 98 6.80 1.79 6.76
N ALA A 99 6.38 1.69 8.03
CA ALA A 99 5.96 2.85 8.80
C ALA A 99 6.92 3.11 9.97
N ARG A 100 7.05 4.38 10.36
CA ARG A 100 7.84 4.80 11.52
C ARG A 100 7.19 5.96 12.25
N VAL A 101 7.36 6.01 13.57
CA VAL A 101 6.97 7.19 14.36
C VAL A 101 7.99 8.29 14.14
N VAL A 102 7.52 9.51 13.89
CA VAL A 102 8.38 10.70 13.83
C VAL A 102 8.80 11.05 15.26
N PRO A 103 10.11 11.14 15.55
CA PRO A 103 10.59 11.54 16.87
C PRO A 103 10.02 12.89 17.30
N ARG A 104 9.74 13.05 18.61
CA ARG A 104 9.16 14.26 19.17
C ARG A 104 9.96 15.52 18.82
N ASP A 105 11.28 15.45 18.91
CA ASP A 105 12.22 16.52 18.58
C ASP A 105 12.22 16.90 17.10
N ALA A 106 11.74 16.00 16.23
CA ALA A 106 11.54 16.23 14.81
C ALA A 106 10.09 16.62 14.44
N ALA A 107 9.18 16.71 15.42
CA ALA A 107 7.77 17.03 15.21
C ALA A 107 7.43 18.45 15.72
N PRO A 108 7.60 19.50 14.90
CA PRO A 108 7.44 20.90 15.33
C PRO A 108 6.03 21.27 15.81
N PHE A 109 5.04 20.40 15.61
CA PHE A 109 3.65 20.59 16.04
C PHE A 109 3.23 19.71 17.22
N PHE A 110 4.14 18.91 17.79
CA PHE A 110 3.78 17.98 18.87
C PHE A 110 3.28 18.68 20.14
N ASP A 111 3.71 19.91 20.41
CA ASP A 111 3.19 20.59 21.60
C ASP A 111 1.71 21.01 21.42
N ALA A 112 1.20 21.07 20.18
CA ALA A 112 -0.18 21.39 19.84
C ALA A 112 -1.11 20.17 19.64
N SER A 113 -0.58 18.94 19.58
CA SER A 113 -1.34 17.70 19.46
C SER A 113 -0.88 16.69 20.50
N ASP A 114 -1.75 15.83 21.00
CA ASP A 114 -1.39 14.70 21.85
C ASP A 114 -0.84 13.50 21.08
N HIS A 115 -0.80 13.55 19.74
CA HIS A 115 -0.28 12.48 18.89
C HIS A 115 1.03 12.85 18.19
N LEU A 116 1.89 11.85 17.99
CA LEU A 116 3.09 11.91 17.18
C LEU A 116 2.73 11.52 15.73
N PRO A 117 3.31 12.19 14.73
CA PRO A 117 3.13 11.78 13.34
C PRO A 117 3.68 10.37 13.10
N VAL A 118 3.00 9.59 12.27
CA VAL A 118 3.49 8.29 11.76
C VAL A 118 3.72 8.42 10.25
N GLU A 119 4.97 8.31 9.83
CA GLU A 119 5.35 8.37 8.43
C GLU A 119 5.24 7.01 7.77
N LEU A 120 4.82 7.02 6.50
CA LEU A 120 4.81 5.87 5.61
C LEU A 120 5.90 6.06 4.55
N GLU A 121 6.83 5.11 4.49
CA GLU A 121 7.82 5.02 3.42
C GLU A 121 7.41 3.92 2.43
N LEU A 122 7.43 4.26 1.15
CA LEU A 122 7.08 3.36 0.04
C LEU A 122 8.30 3.19 -0.87
N VAL A 123 8.78 1.96 -0.99
CA VAL A 123 9.84 1.58 -1.91
C VAL A 123 9.26 0.74 -3.02
N CYS A 124 9.12 1.35 -4.19
CA CYS A 124 8.85 0.64 -5.43
C CYS A 124 10.15 0.01 -5.92
N ALA A 125 10.26 -1.32 -5.86
CA ALA A 125 11.32 -2.00 -6.58
C ALA A 125 11.09 -1.80 -8.09
N GLN A 126 11.82 -0.87 -8.70
CA GLN A 126 11.98 -0.89 -10.16
C GLN A 126 12.73 -2.19 -10.48
N ARG A 127 12.08 -3.10 -11.21
CA ARG A 127 12.81 -4.22 -11.79
C ARG A 127 13.89 -3.63 -12.70
N ALA A 128 15.15 -3.76 -12.29
CA ALA A 128 16.27 -3.60 -13.19
C ALA A 128 16.12 -4.60 -14.34
N ASP A 129 16.32 -4.10 -15.56
CA ASP A 129 16.53 -4.83 -16.80
C ASP A 129 15.42 -5.79 -17.27
N VAL A 130 14.45 -5.23 -18.00
CA VAL A 130 13.88 -5.95 -19.14
C VAL A 130 14.78 -5.61 -20.33
N ARG A 131 15.76 -6.47 -20.62
CA ARG A 131 16.38 -6.49 -21.94
C ARG A 131 15.36 -7.13 -22.89
N GLU A 132 14.93 -6.36 -23.88
CA GLU A 132 14.19 -6.88 -25.02
C GLU A 132 15.20 -7.63 -25.90
N ASP A 133 15.09 -8.96 -25.94
CA ASP A 133 15.68 -9.80 -27.00
C ASP A 133 14.66 -9.97 -28.13
#